data_AF-A0A2U3B870-F1
#
_entry.id   AF-A0A2U3B870-F1
#
_cell.length_a   1.000
_cell.length_b   1.000
_cell.length_c   1.000
_cell.angle_alpha   90.00
_cell.angle_beta   90.00
_cell.angle_gamma   90.00
#
_symmetry.space_group_name_H-M   'P 1'
#
loop_
_entity.id
_entity.type
_entity.pdbx_description
1 polymer ?
#
loop_
_entity_poly.entity_id
_entity_poly.type
_entity_poly.pdbx_seq_one_letter_code
_entity_poly.pdbx_strand_id
1 'polypeptide(L)'
;MQNVIHSRNIEPLSQQGFIAQSQLFYDSIRYNNIGLVLAIRPAINDSQRIISFIDTMSRSKSVKTFGKVNDHLFLVFISQATCDTPNRVRAIHYSIYNFFSELKSLSQSSHQFAISGKIGVSALNYDSSSIKGAVTHASQATMEQDTNSKQRVSIYDSKLSSDLKRYRLLEDLVSIKINNDELDIVYQPIINCSTWQVDGYEALCRFNVSEVLNADTKEMIGIAEDLDMVSELDLLVYQRAFKELSTRLNKKGQFININLSPNTRTNVDNLFRYIEVLADQESISLEQLVIDVNEVRRPSLGLTYENLLPKVRQKGIRVALDDLSMGFSLAPHLSSGNYNYLRVSHKFIRNFNEQSEYYQIVKFLVTLSHKFRVKVIAEGIETLEEAQLLAYLGVDFMQGYLFSPPVPQPKLHEVEKEIQSLLKQLHVKGLSAGSSPDIEEDASVVISIASKNLPRLDPGDSLLLASEYFSSEAISVLPVLDDKQCVGIVNRELLNLHFTPGMGTEHESTREAAIWQKPVNSLMNVTFPQMEAQTKISDLIYLIKEQGFRLPVVLVEDKKVYRGMVTESDLTHYVIKKNAKLTDSRLLAQETAPTKSEEDGYPVI
;
A
#
# COMPACT_ATOMS: atom_id res chain seq x y z
N MET A 1 17.47 -23.59 -29.93
CA MET A 1 16.86 -24.87 -30.32
C MET A 1 15.52 -24.58 -30.98
N GLN A 2 15.28 -25.16 -32.15
CA GLN A 2 14.23 -24.79 -33.10
C GLN A 2 12.81 -24.89 -32.53
N ASN A 3 12.03 -23.84 -32.77
CA ASN A 3 10.58 -23.80 -32.61
C ASN A 3 9.92 -24.80 -33.57
N VAL A 4 9.49 -25.94 -33.04
CA VAL A 4 8.54 -26.82 -33.72
C VAL A 4 7.14 -26.34 -33.35
N ILE A 5 6.55 -25.49 -34.20
CA ILE A 5 5.11 -25.22 -34.18
C ILE A 5 4.44 -26.48 -34.75
N HIS A 6 4.08 -27.42 -33.87
CA HIS A 6 3.15 -28.48 -34.26
C HIS A 6 1.77 -27.86 -34.49
N SER A 7 1.37 -27.76 -35.76
CA SER A 7 -0.03 -27.65 -36.15
C SER A 7 -0.76 -28.87 -35.57
N ARG A 8 -1.52 -28.68 -34.49
CA ARG A 8 -2.34 -29.74 -33.91
C ARG A 8 -3.52 -30.00 -34.84
N ASN A 9 -3.44 -31.01 -35.70
CA ASN A 9 -4.63 -31.63 -36.27
C ASN A 9 -5.32 -32.41 -35.15
N ILE A 10 -6.19 -31.72 -34.39
CA ILE A 10 -7.00 -32.35 -33.35
C ILE A 10 -8.27 -32.87 -34.05
N GLU A 11 -8.30 -34.14 -34.42
CA GLU A 11 -9.58 -34.80 -34.66
C GLU A 11 -10.41 -34.73 -33.37
N PRO A 12 -11.73 -34.45 -33.46
CA PRO A 12 -12.56 -34.32 -32.28
C PRO A 12 -12.64 -35.67 -31.56
N LEU A 13 -12.36 -35.65 -30.26
CA LEU A 13 -12.35 -36.86 -29.44
C LEU A 13 -13.77 -37.40 -29.22
N SER A 14 -13.88 -38.71 -29.02
CA SER A 14 -15.09 -39.30 -28.41
C SER A 14 -15.26 -38.78 -26.98
N GLN A 15 -16.45 -38.95 -26.39
CA GLN A 15 -16.70 -38.54 -25.01
C GLN A 15 -15.69 -39.15 -24.01
N GLN A 16 -15.36 -40.43 -24.16
CA GLN A 16 -14.37 -41.10 -23.30
C GLN A 16 -12.96 -40.53 -23.51
N GLY A 17 -12.57 -40.28 -24.77
CA GLY A 17 -11.29 -39.65 -25.09
C GLY A 17 -11.18 -38.23 -24.55
N PHE A 18 -12.26 -37.44 -24.64
CA PHE A 18 -12.34 -36.09 -24.09
C PHE A 18 -12.15 -36.09 -22.58
N ILE A 19 -12.80 -37.00 -21.85
CA ILE A 19 -12.67 -37.11 -20.40
C ILE A 19 -11.23 -37.46 -20.02
N ALA A 20 -10.65 -38.49 -20.66
CA ALA A 20 -9.29 -38.93 -20.36
C ALA A 20 -8.26 -37.83 -20.63
N GLN A 21 -8.32 -37.18 -21.80
CA GLN A 21 -7.37 -36.14 -22.17
C GLN A 21 -7.53 -34.86 -21.33
N SER A 22 -8.76 -34.47 -21.00
CA SER A 22 -9.00 -33.30 -20.15
C SER A 22 -8.57 -33.55 -18.70
N GLN A 23 -8.72 -34.78 -18.20
CA GLN A 23 -8.22 -35.18 -16.88
C GLN A 23 -6.68 -35.11 -16.84
N LEU A 24 -5.99 -35.69 -17.84
CA LEU A 24 -4.53 -35.60 -17.95
C LEU A 24 -4.05 -34.15 -18.02
N PHE A 25 -4.74 -33.30 -18.77
CA PHE A 25 -4.42 -31.88 -18.80
C PHE A 25 -4.62 -31.24 -17.43
N TYR A 26 -5.77 -31.46 -16.79
CA TYR A 26 -6.10 -30.87 -15.50
C TYR A 26 -5.12 -31.30 -14.40
N ASP A 27 -4.73 -32.57 -14.35
CA ASP A 27 -3.77 -33.10 -13.39
C ASP A 27 -2.33 -32.61 -13.65
N SER A 28 -2.02 -32.17 -14.87
CA SER A 28 -0.70 -31.63 -15.23
C SER A 28 -0.49 -30.17 -14.81
N ILE A 29 -1.57 -29.47 -14.42
CA ILE A 29 -1.53 -28.06 -14.04
C ILE A 29 -0.91 -27.93 -12.64
N ARG A 30 0.15 -27.11 -12.53
CA ARG A 30 0.86 -26.85 -11.26
C ARG A 30 0.35 -25.66 -10.46
N TYR A 31 -0.47 -24.80 -11.08
CA TYR A 31 -0.98 -23.56 -10.50
C TYR A 31 -2.50 -23.64 -10.28
N ASN A 32 -3.04 -22.77 -9.42
CA ASN A 32 -4.48 -22.72 -9.24
C ASN A 32 -5.15 -22.23 -10.54
N ASN A 33 -6.06 -23.03 -11.08
CA ASN A 33 -6.75 -22.77 -12.34
C ASN A 33 -8.25 -23.01 -12.19
N ILE A 34 -9.03 -22.29 -12.98
CA ILE A 34 -10.43 -22.62 -13.23
C ILE A 34 -10.49 -23.51 -14.46
N GLY A 35 -11.13 -24.67 -14.33
CA GLY A 35 -11.46 -25.56 -15.43
C GLY A 35 -12.96 -25.53 -15.69
N LEU A 36 -13.35 -25.30 -16.94
CA LEU A 36 -14.74 -25.28 -17.37
C LEU A 36 -14.95 -26.31 -18.47
N VAL A 37 -16.05 -27.06 -18.35
CA VAL A 37 -16.56 -27.93 -19.41
C VAL A 37 -17.80 -27.27 -20.00
N LEU A 38 -17.77 -27.04 -21.31
CA LEU A 38 -18.89 -26.53 -22.08
C LEU A 38 -19.44 -27.66 -22.95
N ALA A 39 -20.75 -27.88 -22.87
CA ALA A 39 -21.51 -28.74 -23.76
C ALA A 39 -22.26 -27.84 -24.75
N ILE A 40 -21.86 -27.86 -26.02
CA ILE A 40 -22.42 -26.99 -27.07
C ILE A 40 -23.31 -27.84 -27.97
N ARG A 41 -24.59 -27.47 -28.06
CA ARG A 41 -25.62 -28.08 -28.90
C ARG A 41 -26.18 -27.05 -29.90
N PRO A 42 -25.60 -26.94 -31.10
CA PRO A 42 -26.09 -26.07 -32.16
C PRO A 42 -27.53 -26.42 -32.58
N ALA A 43 -28.32 -25.42 -32.99
CA ALA A 43 -29.67 -25.65 -33.51
C ALA A 43 -29.65 -26.14 -34.97
N ILE A 44 -28.65 -25.71 -35.73
CA ILE A 44 -28.50 -26.03 -37.16
C ILE A 44 -27.58 -27.23 -37.29
N ASN A 45 -28.02 -28.26 -38.00
CA ASN A 45 -27.19 -29.40 -38.37
C ASN A 45 -26.79 -29.27 -39.85
N ASP A 46 -25.61 -28.70 -40.10
CA ASP A 46 -25.06 -28.49 -41.43
C ASP A 46 -23.62 -29.02 -41.45
N SER A 47 -23.38 -30.04 -42.28
CA SER A 47 -22.08 -30.72 -42.37
C SER A 47 -20.93 -29.77 -42.69
N GLN A 48 -21.15 -28.74 -43.53
CA GLN A 48 -20.10 -27.77 -43.84
C GLN A 48 -19.77 -26.89 -42.63
N ARG A 49 -20.80 -26.47 -41.88
CA ARG A 49 -20.60 -25.70 -40.64
C ARG A 49 -19.95 -26.53 -39.55
N ILE A 50 -20.28 -27.81 -39.44
CA ILE A 50 -19.63 -28.73 -38.49
C ILE A 50 -18.14 -28.86 -38.81
N ILE A 51 -17.77 -29.08 -40.07
CA ILE A 51 -16.36 -29.17 -40.48
C ILE A 51 -15.62 -27.87 -40.16
N SER A 52 -16.21 -26.73 -40.51
CA SER A 52 -15.65 -25.40 -40.19
C SER A 52 -15.53 -25.15 -38.68
N PHE A 53 -16.49 -25.63 -37.89
CA PHE A 53 -16.47 -25.52 -36.44
C PHE A 53 -15.35 -26.36 -35.82
N ILE A 54 -15.17 -27.60 -36.26
CA ILE A 54 -14.08 -28.48 -35.82
C ILE A 54 -12.71 -27.86 -36.14
N ASP A 55 -12.53 -27.35 -37.36
CA ASP A 55 -11.29 -26.65 -37.75
C ASP A 55 -11.04 -25.38 -36.93
N THR A 56 -12.07 -24.65 -36.58
CA THR A 56 -11.91 -23.45 -35.74
C THR A 56 -11.52 -23.82 -34.31
N MET A 57 -12.08 -24.90 -33.77
CA MET A 57 -11.76 -25.39 -32.42
C MET A 57 -10.33 -25.89 -32.29
N SER A 58 -9.75 -26.49 -33.34
CA SER A 58 -8.35 -26.91 -33.35
C SER A 58 -7.36 -25.73 -33.37
N ARG A 59 -7.80 -24.57 -33.88
CA ARG A 59 -7.01 -23.33 -33.96
C ARG A 59 -7.16 -22.42 -32.73
N SER A 60 -8.18 -22.62 -31.89
CA SER A 60 -8.39 -21.81 -30.68
C SER A 60 -7.34 -22.12 -29.61
N LYS A 61 -6.78 -21.07 -29.01
CA LYS A 61 -5.82 -21.14 -27.91
C LYS A 61 -6.51 -21.39 -26.55
N SER A 62 -7.74 -20.92 -26.40
CA SER A 62 -8.54 -21.11 -25.19
C SER A 62 -8.93 -22.57 -24.98
N VAL A 63 -9.18 -23.29 -26.08
CA VAL A 63 -9.57 -24.71 -26.08
C VAL A 63 -8.37 -25.59 -25.72
N LYS A 64 -8.50 -26.35 -24.63
CA LYS A 64 -7.49 -27.32 -24.19
C LYS A 64 -7.77 -28.72 -24.72
N THR A 65 -9.05 -29.09 -24.70
CA THR A 65 -9.55 -30.34 -25.24
C THR A 65 -10.86 -30.10 -25.99
N PHE A 66 -11.06 -30.78 -27.11
CA PHE A 66 -12.27 -30.72 -27.90
C PHE A 66 -12.80 -32.11 -28.21
N GLY A 67 -14.11 -32.31 -28.06
CA GLY A 67 -14.78 -33.57 -28.27
C GLY A 67 -16.06 -33.41 -29.09
N LYS A 68 -16.40 -34.45 -29.84
CA LYS A 68 -17.66 -34.59 -30.57
C LYS A 68 -18.36 -35.86 -30.07
N VAL A 69 -19.47 -35.70 -29.36
CA VAL A 69 -20.26 -36.82 -28.85
C VAL A 69 -21.14 -37.37 -29.98
N ASN A 70 -21.78 -36.49 -30.74
CA ASN A 70 -22.54 -36.79 -31.95
C ASN A 70 -22.62 -35.52 -32.83
N ASP A 71 -23.37 -35.55 -33.94
CA ASP A 71 -23.50 -34.40 -34.86
C ASP A 71 -24.18 -33.16 -34.24
N HIS A 72 -24.77 -33.31 -33.06
CA HIS A 72 -25.52 -32.27 -32.36
C HIS A 72 -24.91 -31.88 -31.01
N LEU A 73 -23.85 -32.54 -30.53
CA LEU A 73 -23.31 -32.30 -29.20
C LEU A 73 -21.77 -32.33 -29.23
N PHE A 74 -21.20 -31.18 -28.88
CA PHE A 74 -19.77 -30.96 -28.82
C PHE A 74 -19.37 -30.64 -27.38
N LEU A 75 -18.19 -31.10 -26.98
CA LEU A 75 -17.61 -30.85 -25.68
C LEU A 75 -16.35 -30.00 -25.84
N VAL A 76 -16.25 -28.94 -25.04
CA VAL A 76 -15.08 -28.06 -25.01
C VAL A 76 -14.59 -27.99 -23.57
N PHE A 77 -13.30 -28.24 -23.36
CA PHE A 77 -12.63 -27.98 -22.10
C PHE A 77 -11.76 -26.74 -22.25
N ILE A 78 -12.05 -25.72 -21.44
CA ILE A 78 -11.21 -24.53 -21.31
C ILE A 78 -10.65 -24.48 -19.89
N SER A 79 -9.41 -24.00 -19.79
CA SER A 79 -8.76 -23.79 -18.50
C SER A 79 -7.98 -22.48 -18.52
N GLN A 80 -8.20 -21.68 -17.49
CA GLN A 80 -7.55 -20.40 -17.29
C GLN A 80 -6.86 -20.38 -15.92
N ALA A 81 -5.62 -19.91 -15.90
CA ALA A 81 -4.88 -19.70 -14.66
C ALA A 81 -5.53 -18.58 -13.85
N THR A 82 -5.80 -18.84 -12.57
CA THR A 82 -6.28 -17.81 -11.65
C THR A 82 -5.06 -17.14 -11.04
N CYS A 83 -4.83 -15.88 -11.42
CA CYS A 83 -3.80 -15.04 -10.80
C CYS A 83 -4.45 -14.37 -9.59
N ASP A 84 -4.42 -14.99 -8.40
CA ASP A 84 -4.87 -14.44 -7.09
C ASP A 84 -6.14 -13.55 -7.09
N THR A 85 -7.02 -13.68 -8.07
CA THR A 85 -8.26 -12.92 -8.13
C THR A 85 -9.17 -13.47 -7.04
N PRO A 86 -9.52 -12.68 -6.01
CA PRO A 86 -10.38 -13.17 -4.93
C PRO A 86 -11.78 -13.55 -5.45
N ASN A 87 -12.17 -13.03 -6.62
CA ASN A 87 -13.46 -13.31 -7.24
C ASN A 87 -13.34 -14.36 -8.35
N ARG A 88 -13.54 -15.63 -8.00
CA ARG A 88 -13.57 -16.75 -8.95
C ARG A 88 -14.75 -16.69 -9.93
N VAL A 89 -15.88 -16.07 -9.56
CA VAL A 89 -17.04 -15.87 -10.47
C VAL A 89 -16.64 -14.99 -11.66
N ARG A 90 -15.90 -13.90 -11.39
CA ARG A 90 -15.28 -13.05 -12.41
C ARG A 90 -14.42 -13.86 -13.37
N ALA A 91 -13.54 -14.72 -12.86
CA ALA A 91 -12.66 -15.52 -13.70
C ALA A 91 -13.41 -16.56 -14.54
N ILE A 92 -14.51 -17.14 -14.04
CA ILE A 92 -15.41 -18.00 -14.83
C ILE A 92 -16.08 -17.18 -15.94
N HIS A 93 -16.65 -16.02 -15.61
CA HIS A 93 -17.29 -15.13 -16.58
C HIS A 93 -16.33 -14.75 -17.70
N TYR A 94 -15.14 -14.29 -17.33
CA TYR A 94 -14.09 -13.87 -18.25
C TYR A 94 -13.59 -15.03 -19.13
N SER A 95 -13.47 -16.24 -18.57
CA SER A 95 -13.10 -17.44 -19.35
C SER A 95 -14.12 -17.75 -20.45
N ILE A 96 -15.42 -17.66 -20.12
CA ILE A 96 -16.52 -17.89 -21.06
C ILE A 96 -16.53 -16.77 -22.12
N TYR A 97 -16.45 -15.51 -21.71
CA TYR A 97 -16.41 -14.36 -22.60
C TYR A 97 -15.24 -14.45 -23.60
N ASN A 98 -14.03 -14.71 -23.11
CA ASN A 98 -12.84 -14.82 -23.95
C ASN A 98 -12.93 -15.96 -24.95
N PHE A 99 -13.48 -17.11 -24.56
CA PHE A 99 -13.70 -18.22 -25.48
C PHE A 99 -14.61 -17.81 -26.65
N PHE A 100 -15.74 -17.14 -26.39
CA PHE A 100 -16.65 -16.70 -27.45
C PHE A 100 -16.10 -15.52 -28.26
N SER A 101 -15.37 -14.61 -27.63
CA SER A 101 -14.70 -13.50 -28.30
C SER A 101 -13.60 -14.00 -29.26
N GLU A 102 -12.77 -14.95 -28.81
CA GLU A 102 -11.77 -15.62 -29.64
C GLU A 102 -12.46 -16.36 -30.79
N LEU A 103 -13.50 -17.14 -30.50
CA LEU A 103 -14.26 -17.88 -31.51
C LEU A 103 -14.83 -16.94 -32.59
N LYS A 104 -15.37 -15.78 -32.20
CA LYS A 104 -15.86 -14.75 -33.11
C LYS A 104 -14.74 -14.17 -33.97
N SER A 105 -13.57 -13.92 -33.40
CA SER A 105 -12.41 -13.39 -34.13
C SER A 105 -11.84 -14.39 -35.15
N LEU A 106 -11.86 -15.70 -34.83
CA LEU A 106 -11.34 -16.75 -35.69
C LEU A 106 -12.30 -17.08 -36.84
N SER A 107 -13.61 -17.11 -36.55
CA SER A 107 -14.64 -17.43 -37.54
C SER A 107 -16.03 -16.97 -37.07
N GLN A 108 -16.56 -15.95 -37.75
CA GLN A 108 -17.92 -15.47 -37.51
C GLN A 108 -18.97 -16.57 -37.75
N SER A 109 -18.77 -17.46 -38.73
CA SER A 109 -19.70 -18.56 -39.02
C SER A 109 -19.72 -19.60 -37.90
N SER A 110 -18.54 -19.97 -37.38
CA SER A 110 -18.39 -20.92 -36.27
C SER A 110 -18.92 -20.37 -34.95
N HIS A 111 -18.73 -19.08 -34.70
CA HIS A 111 -19.36 -18.38 -33.59
C HIS A 111 -20.89 -18.43 -33.69
N GLN A 112 -21.46 -18.03 -34.83
CA GLN A 112 -22.92 -18.10 -35.06
C GLN A 112 -23.45 -19.53 -34.94
N PHE A 113 -22.70 -20.52 -35.40
CA PHE A 113 -23.04 -21.92 -35.26
C PHE A 113 -23.12 -22.35 -33.78
N ALA A 114 -22.09 -22.05 -32.98
CA ALA A 114 -22.06 -22.38 -31.56
C ALA A 114 -23.21 -21.71 -30.78
N ILE A 115 -23.45 -20.42 -31.01
CA ILE A 115 -24.50 -19.69 -30.31
C ILE A 115 -25.90 -19.90 -30.93
N SER A 116 -26.03 -20.67 -32.02
CA SER A 116 -27.35 -20.89 -32.66
C SER A 116 -28.30 -21.71 -31.80
N GLY A 117 -27.77 -22.52 -30.89
CA GLY A 117 -28.54 -23.42 -30.03
C GLY A 117 -28.24 -23.22 -28.56
N LYS A 118 -28.06 -24.34 -27.86
CA LYS A 118 -28.02 -24.47 -26.41
C LYS A 118 -26.61 -24.76 -25.94
N ILE A 119 -26.18 -24.10 -24.87
CA ILE A 119 -24.85 -24.27 -24.29
C ILE A 119 -25.01 -24.47 -22.78
N GLY A 120 -24.57 -25.62 -22.28
CA GLY A 120 -24.48 -25.90 -20.86
C GLY A 120 -23.03 -25.81 -20.38
N VAL A 121 -22.83 -25.28 -19.17
CA VAL A 121 -21.50 -25.08 -18.58
C VAL A 121 -21.47 -25.69 -17.20
N SER A 122 -20.36 -26.36 -16.90
CA SER A 122 -20.01 -26.83 -15.56
C SER A 122 -18.61 -26.40 -15.19
N ALA A 123 -18.44 -26.03 -13.92
CA ALA A 123 -17.19 -25.51 -13.37
C ALA A 123 -16.58 -26.47 -12.34
N LEU A 124 -15.32 -26.86 -12.59
CA LEU A 124 -14.57 -27.70 -11.66
C LEU A 124 -14.33 -26.97 -10.33
N ASN A 125 -14.41 -27.73 -9.23
CA ASN A 125 -14.35 -27.25 -7.84
C ASN A 125 -15.44 -26.23 -7.48
N TYR A 126 -16.51 -26.18 -8.26
CA TYR A 126 -17.73 -25.44 -7.97
C TYR A 126 -18.90 -26.40 -7.91
N ASP A 127 -19.23 -26.96 -9.07
CA ASP A 127 -20.37 -27.84 -9.23
C ASP A 127 -19.94 -29.29 -9.48
N SER A 128 -18.66 -29.53 -9.78
CA SER A 128 -18.11 -30.86 -9.94
C SER A 128 -16.68 -30.98 -9.44
N SER A 129 -16.36 -32.12 -8.83
CA SER A 129 -15.00 -32.47 -8.39
C SER A 129 -14.20 -33.28 -9.42
N SER A 130 -14.79 -33.61 -10.57
CA SER A 130 -14.12 -34.40 -11.62
C SER A 130 -14.56 -33.98 -13.02
N ILE A 131 -13.68 -34.18 -14.03
CA ILE A 131 -14.01 -33.92 -15.44
C ILE A 131 -15.24 -34.71 -15.89
N LYS A 132 -15.33 -35.98 -15.46
CA LYS A 132 -16.47 -36.84 -15.80
C LYS A 132 -17.78 -36.27 -15.25
N GLY A 133 -17.78 -35.83 -13.99
CA GLY A 133 -18.95 -35.16 -13.41
C GLY A 133 -19.30 -33.87 -14.14
N ALA A 134 -18.29 -33.06 -14.48
CA ALA A 134 -18.49 -31.80 -15.19
C ALA A 134 -19.09 -31.99 -16.60
N VAL A 135 -18.68 -33.03 -17.33
CA VAL A 135 -19.30 -33.41 -18.62
C VAL A 135 -20.79 -33.75 -18.44
N THR A 136 -21.14 -34.51 -17.40
CA THR A 136 -22.54 -34.84 -17.10
C THR A 136 -23.34 -33.59 -16.78
N HIS A 137 -22.84 -32.75 -15.88
CA HIS A 137 -23.49 -31.50 -15.45
C HIS A 137 -23.68 -30.51 -16.60
N ALA A 138 -22.65 -30.27 -17.41
CA ALA A 138 -22.75 -29.40 -18.59
C ALA A 138 -23.77 -29.95 -19.61
N SER A 139 -23.81 -31.27 -19.81
CA SER A 139 -24.78 -31.89 -20.71
C SER A 139 -26.21 -31.76 -20.18
N GLN A 140 -26.43 -31.97 -18.89
CA GLN A 140 -27.74 -31.76 -18.23
C GLN A 140 -28.20 -30.31 -18.35
N ALA A 141 -27.33 -29.34 -18.02
CA ALA A 141 -27.62 -27.93 -18.16
C ALA A 141 -28.01 -27.53 -19.60
N THR A 142 -27.45 -28.21 -20.61
CA THR A 142 -27.83 -28.02 -22.02
C THR A 142 -29.22 -28.57 -22.33
N MET A 143 -29.58 -29.72 -21.75
CA MET A 143 -30.85 -30.40 -21.99
C MET A 143 -32.03 -29.74 -21.27
N GLU A 144 -31.80 -29.23 -20.06
CA GLU A 144 -32.84 -28.59 -19.22
C GLU A 144 -33.24 -27.19 -19.69
N GLN A 145 -32.47 -26.57 -20.59
CA GLN A 145 -32.86 -25.30 -21.21
C GLN A 145 -34.15 -25.48 -22.02
N ASP A 146 -35.13 -24.60 -21.82
CA ASP A 146 -36.34 -24.57 -22.65
C ASP A 146 -36.03 -24.24 -24.12
N THR A 147 -36.76 -24.85 -25.05
CA THR A 147 -36.62 -24.56 -26.49
C THR A 147 -37.00 -23.12 -26.86
N ASN A 148 -37.84 -22.47 -26.05
CA ASN A 148 -38.28 -21.09 -26.25
C ASN A 148 -37.49 -20.06 -25.44
N SER A 149 -36.49 -20.50 -24.68
CA SER A 149 -35.69 -19.60 -23.85
C SER A 149 -34.81 -18.69 -24.72
N LYS A 150 -34.79 -17.40 -24.40
CA LYS A 150 -33.80 -16.46 -24.96
C LYS A 150 -32.39 -16.69 -24.40
N GLN A 151 -32.28 -17.41 -23.27
CA GLN A 151 -31.01 -17.72 -22.62
C GLN A 151 -30.32 -18.90 -23.31
N ARG A 152 -29.19 -18.63 -23.97
CA ARG A 152 -28.42 -19.62 -24.75
C ARG A 152 -27.38 -20.36 -23.92
N VAL A 153 -26.90 -19.75 -22.84
CA VAL A 153 -25.91 -20.32 -21.91
C VAL A 153 -26.57 -20.60 -20.57
N SER A 154 -26.51 -21.85 -20.11
CA SER A 154 -26.99 -22.28 -18.79
C SER A 154 -25.84 -22.86 -17.99
N ILE A 155 -25.76 -22.46 -16.74
CA ILE A 155 -24.78 -22.95 -15.79
C ILE A 155 -25.49 -24.00 -14.93
N TYR A 156 -24.87 -25.16 -14.74
CA TYR A 156 -25.48 -26.25 -13.99
C TYR A 156 -25.80 -25.87 -12.55
N ASP A 157 -24.83 -25.28 -11.84
CA ASP A 157 -25.07 -24.81 -10.47
C ASP A 157 -25.89 -23.51 -10.42
N SER A 158 -26.97 -23.53 -9.66
CA SER A 158 -27.94 -22.44 -9.58
C SER A 158 -27.38 -21.21 -8.87
N LYS A 159 -26.48 -21.39 -7.89
CA LYS A 159 -25.82 -20.29 -7.18
C LYS A 159 -24.84 -19.58 -8.10
N LEU A 160 -23.97 -20.32 -8.78
CA LEU A 160 -23.04 -19.79 -9.79
C LEU A 160 -23.79 -19.12 -10.95
N SER A 161 -24.92 -19.70 -11.40
CA SER A 161 -25.80 -19.08 -12.40
C SER A 161 -26.32 -17.72 -11.94
N SER A 162 -26.79 -17.61 -10.69
CA SER A 162 -27.24 -16.36 -10.10
C SER A 162 -26.11 -15.34 -9.97
N ASP A 163 -24.94 -15.77 -9.50
CA ASP A 163 -23.77 -14.90 -9.31
C ASP A 163 -23.25 -14.37 -10.66
N LEU A 164 -23.27 -15.17 -11.73
CA LEU A 164 -22.92 -14.73 -13.09
C LEU A 164 -23.95 -13.76 -13.68
N LYS A 165 -25.25 -13.97 -13.42
CA LYS A 165 -26.30 -13.01 -13.80
C LYS A 165 -26.10 -11.67 -13.09
N ARG A 166 -25.81 -11.70 -11.78
CA ARG A 166 -25.46 -10.50 -11.00
C ARG A 166 -24.25 -9.80 -11.60
N TYR A 167 -23.18 -10.55 -11.89
CA TYR A 167 -21.96 -9.99 -12.49
C TYR A 167 -22.26 -9.30 -13.83
N ARG A 168 -23.07 -9.90 -14.68
CA ARG A 168 -23.46 -9.30 -15.96
C ARG A 168 -24.24 -7.98 -15.80
N LEU A 169 -25.15 -7.92 -14.82
CA LEU A 169 -25.86 -6.68 -14.50
C LEU A 169 -24.89 -5.58 -14.03
N LEU A 170 -23.86 -5.95 -13.27
CA LEU A 170 -22.82 -5.01 -12.85
C LEU A 170 -21.96 -4.53 -14.03
N GLU A 171 -21.63 -5.39 -15.00
CA GLU A 171 -20.95 -4.98 -16.24
C GLU A 171 -21.74 -3.92 -17.02
N ASP A 172 -23.03 -4.17 -17.21
CA ASP A 172 -23.92 -3.22 -17.89
C ASP A 172 -24.01 -1.91 -17.09
N LEU A 173 -24.08 -1.97 -15.75
CA LEU A 173 -24.09 -0.79 -14.87
C LEU A 173 -22.79 0.00 -14.94
N VAL A 174 -21.62 -0.65 -14.83
CA VAL A 174 -20.30 0.00 -14.97
C VAL A 174 -20.21 0.73 -16.30
N SER A 175 -20.59 0.04 -17.39
CA SER A 175 -20.55 0.60 -18.73
C SER A 175 -21.42 1.87 -18.84
N ILE A 176 -22.64 1.82 -18.32
CA ILE A 176 -23.57 2.97 -18.32
C ILE A 176 -23.01 4.12 -17.47
N LYS A 177 -22.54 3.82 -16.25
CA LYS A 177 -22.04 4.84 -15.31
C LYS A 177 -20.81 5.57 -15.84
N ILE A 178 -19.88 4.87 -16.47
CA ILE A 178 -18.70 5.48 -17.09
C ILE A 178 -19.11 6.29 -18.32
N ASN A 179 -19.91 5.74 -19.25
CA ASN A 179 -20.25 6.43 -20.49
C ASN A 179 -21.14 7.68 -20.31
N ASN A 180 -21.93 7.73 -19.23
CA ASN A 180 -22.82 8.85 -18.91
C ASN A 180 -22.23 9.83 -17.89
N ASP A 181 -20.97 9.64 -17.47
CA ASP A 181 -20.32 10.40 -16.39
C ASP A 181 -21.13 10.39 -15.07
N GLU A 182 -21.76 9.28 -14.71
CA GLU A 182 -22.59 9.15 -13.50
C GLU A 182 -21.80 8.61 -12.29
N LEU A 183 -20.63 9.18 -12.04
CA LEU A 183 -19.73 8.77 -10.96
C LEU A 183 -19.64 9.86 -9.90
N ASP A 184 -19.75 9.47 -8.64
CA ASP A 184 -19.46 10.38 -7.53
C ASP A 184 -17.95 10.39 -7.28
N ILE A 185 -17.39 11.57 -7.00
CA ILE A 185 -16.00 11.70 -6.59
C ILE A 185 -15.99 12.30 -5.20
N VAL A 186 -15.26 11.62 -4.32
CA VAL A 186 -15.05 12.03 -2.95
C VAL A 186 -13.56 12.19 -2.71
N TYR A 187 -13.23 13.01 -1.74
CA TYR A 187 -11.88 13.43 -1.45
C TYR A 187 -11.56 13.11 -0.01
N GLN A 188 -10.40 12.51 0.22
CA GLN A 188 -9.91 12.26 1.56
C GLN A 188 -8.69 13.14 1.86
N PRO A 189 -8.75 14.02 2.87
CA PRO A 189 -7.65 14.87 3.27
C PRO A 189 -6.39 14.09 3.69
N ILE A 190 -5.22 14.59 3.29
CA ILE A 190 -3.90 14.10 3.66
C ILE A 190 -3.21 15.19 4.49
N ILE A 191 -2.80 14.82 5.70
CA ILE A 191 -2.26 15.72 6.71
C ILE A 191 -0.74 15.68 6.68
N ASN A 192 -0.09 16.83 6.65
CA ASN A 192 1.35 16.94 6.84
C ASN A 192 1.68 16.90 8.33
N CYS A 193 2.53 15.96 8.74
CA CYS A 193 2.85 15.72 10.14
C CYS A 193 3.73 16.81 10.77
N SER A 194 4.49 17.55 9.94
CA SER A 194 5.36 18.63 10.41
C SER A 194 4.59 19.92 10.68
N THR A 195 3.64 20.27 9.81
CA THR A 195 2.85 21.51 9.88
C THR A 195 1.51 21.31 10.56
N TRP A 196 1.05 20.07 10.67
CA TRP A 196 -0.31 19.72 11.10
C TRP A 196 -1.37 20.49 10.31
N GLN A 197 -1.21 20.50 8.99
CA GLN A 197 -2.15 21.10 8.03
C GLN A 197 -2.55 20.08 6.97
N VAL A 198 -3.70 20.33 6.33
CA VAL A 198 -4.13 19.57 5.15
C VAL A 198 -3.29 20.06 3.96
N ASP A 199 -2.37 19.22 3.52
CA ASP A 199 -1.48 19.51 2.39
C ASP A 199 -1.91 18.73 1.14
N GLY A 200 -2.75 17.71 1.25
CA GLY A 200 -3.21 16.99 0.09
C GLY A 200 -4.63 16.46 0.19
N TYR A 201 -5.14 16.01 -0.95
CA TYR A 201 -6.41 15.29 -1.03
C TYR A 201 -6.24 14.12 -1.99
N GLU A 202 -6.67 12.94 -1.58
CA GLU A 202 -6.82 11.82 -2.49
C GLU A 202 -8.19 11.83 -3.14
N ALA A 203 -8.23 11.82 -4.48
CA ALA A 203 -9.46 11.71 -5.24
C ALA A 203 -9.86 10.25 -5.41
N LEU A 204 -11.07 9.91 -4.94
CA LEU A 204 -11.59 8.56 -4.91
C LEU A 204 -12.95 8.51 -5.62
N CYS A 205 -13.08 7.68 -6.64
CA CYS A 205 -14.37 7.45 -7.27
C CYS A 205 -15.30 6.65 -6.35
N ARG A 206 -16.61 6.82 -6.51
CA ARG A 206 -17.65 6.04 -5.87
C ARG A 206 -18.71 5.68 -6.90
N PHE A 207 -18.99 4.39 -7.01
CA PHE A 207 -20.14 3.91 -7.78
C PHE A 207 -21.36 3.90 -6.87
N ASN A 208 -22.40 4.64 -7.25
CA ASN A 208 -23.69 4.52 -6.61
C ASN A 208 -24.40 3.27 -7.16
N VAL A 209 -24.43 2.20 -6.36
CA VAL A 209 -25.03 0.92 -6.70
C VAL A 209 -26.20 0.64 -5.76
N SER A 210 -27.30 0.11 -6.31
CA SER A 210 -28.43 -0.34 -5.50
C SER A 210 -28.01 -1.41 -4.50
N GLU A 211 -28.48 -1.31 -3.26
CA GLU A 211 -28.24 -2.30 -2.19
C GLU A 211 -28.59 -3.75 -2.63
N VAL A 212 -29.58 -3.90 -3.53
CA VAL A 212 -30.01 -5.20 -4.06
C VAL A 212 -28.89 -5.93 -4.81
N LEU A 213 -27.98 -5.21 -5.47
CA LEU A 213 -26.86 -5.79 -6.21
C LEU A 213 -25.66 -6.13 -5.31
N ASN A 214 -25.63 -5.59 -4.07
CA ASN A 214 -24.62 -5.82 -3.06
C ASN A 214 -23.19 -5.82 -3.64
N ALA A 215 -22.80 -4.69 -4.24
CA ALA A 215 -21.49 -4.50 -4.83
C ALA A 215 -20.85 -3.23 -4.26
N ASP A 216 -19.55 -3.29 -4.00
CA ASP A 216 -18.76 -2.14 -3.57
C ASP A 216 -17.98 -1.51 -4.73
N THR A 217 -17.41 -0.34 -4.51
CA THR A 217 -16.63 0.36 -5.56
C THR A 217 -15.42 -0.46 -6.02
N LYS A 218 -14.83 -1.30 -5.17
CA LYS A 218 -13.68 -2.13 -5.52
C LYS A 218 -14.06 -3.21 -6.53
N GLU A 219 -15.21 -3.86 -6.36
CA GLU A 219 -15.77 -4.81 -7.33
C GLU A 219 -16.04 -4.11 -8.67
N MET A 220 -16.59 -2.89 -8.64
CA MET A 220 -16.92 -2.11 -9.84
C MET A 220 -15.67 -1.68 -10.63
N ILE A 221 -14.62 -1.23 -9.95
CA ILE A 221 -13.32 -0.94 -10.59
C ILE A 221 -12.76 -2.21 -11.23
N GLY A 222 -12.82 -3.35 -10.52
CA GLY A 222 -12.38 -4.63 -11.07
C GLY A 222 -13.14 -5.05 -12.33
N ILE A 223 -14.44 -4.72 -12.41
CA ILE A 223 -15.24 -4.91 -13.62
C ILE A 223 -14.83 -3.94 -14.74
N ALA A 224 -14.59 -2.67 -14.43
CA ALA A 224 -14.10 -1.70 -15.42
C ALA A 224 -12.76 -2.14 -16.04
N GLU A 225 -11.87 -2.75 -15.26
CA GLU A 225 -10.61 -3.34 -15.75
C GLU A 225 -10.81 -4.55 -16.68
N ASP A 226 -11.88 -5.33 -16.48
CA ASP A 226 -12.22 -6.46 -17.36
C ASP A 226 -12.83 -6.00 -18.68
N LEU A 227 -13.64 -4.95 -18.62
CA LEU A 227 -14.26 -4.29 -19.76
C LEU A 227 -13.28 -3.40 -20.53
N ASP A 228 -12.04 -3.28 -20.06
CA ASP A 228 -11.01 -2.38 -20.58
C ASP A 228 -11.41 -0.89 -20.54
N MET A 229 -12.31 -0.52 -19.62
CA MET A 229 -12.84 0.85 -19.44
C MET A 229 -12.14 1.62 -18.31
N VAL A 230 -11.05 1.07 -17.75
CA VAL A 230 -10.37 1.68 -16.59
C VAL A 230 -9.69 3.01 -16.94
N SER A 231 -9.26 3.20 -18.19
CA SER A 231 -8.63 4.48 -18.59
C SER A 231 -9.66 5.58 -18.72
N GLU A 232 -10.83 5.26 -19.24
CA GLU A 232 -11.99 6.14 -19.33
C GLU A 232 -12.44 6.53 -17.93
N LEU A 233 -12.50 5.55 -17.01
CA LEU A 233 -12.77 5.81 -15.59
C LEU A 233 -11.75 6.77 -14.97
N ASP A 234 -10.46 6.49 -15.13
CA ASP A 234 -9.37 7.31 -14.58
C ASP A 234 -9.45 8.76 -15.13
N LEU A 235 -9.64 8.94 -16.44
CA LEU A 235 -9.78 10.25 -17.07
C LEU A 235 -10.98 11.05 -16.54
N LEU A 236 -12.12 10.40 -16.32
CA LEU A 236 -13.29 11.05 -15.72
C LEU A 236 -13.03 11.52 -14.29
N VAL A 237 -12.30 10.70 -13.52
CA VAL A 237 -11.87 11.10 -12.18
C VAL A 237 -10.96 12.31 -12.25
N TYR A 238 -9.94 12.29 -13.10
CA TYR A 238 -8.97 13.38 -13.21
C TYR A 238 -9.63 14.69 -13.64
N GLN A 239 -10.47 14.64 -14.67
CA GLN A 239 -11.15 15.81 -15.20
C GLN A 239 -12.00 16.51 -14.14
N ARG A 240 -12.80 15.75 -13.38
CA ARG A 240 -13.64 16.30 -12.32
C ARG A 240 -12.82 16.74 -11.12
N ALA A 241 -11.86 15.93 -10.70
CA ALA A 241 -11.05 16.20 -9.52
C ALA A 241 -10.19 17.46 -9.69
N PHE A 242 -9.61 17.66 -10.88
CA PHE A 242 -8.84 18.85 -11.21
C PHE A 242 -9.74 20.09 -11.19
N LYS A 243 -10.91 20.02 -11.85
CA LYS A 243 -11.88 21.12 -11.84
C LYS A 243 -12.38 21.47 -10.44
N GLU A 244 -12.67 20.46 -9.61
CA GLU A 244 -13.24 20.63 -8.28
C GLU A 244 -12.23 21.12 -7.24
N LEU A 245 -10.95 20.75 -7.38
CA LEU A 245 -9.88 21.09 -6.44
C LEU A 245 -8.95 22.21 -6.92
N SER A 246 -9.03 22.68 -8.17
CA SER A 246 -8.16 23.75 -8.71
C SER A 246 -8.04 24.96 -7.78
N THR A 247 -9.18 25.46 -7.27
CA THR A 247 -9.22 26.61 -6.34
C THR A 247 -8.60 26.35 -4.98
N ARG A 248 -8.42 25.08 -4.59
CA ARG A 248 -7.83 24.65 -3.32
C ARG A 248 -6.33 24.43 -3.41
N LEU A 249 -5.78 24.26 -4.61
CA LEU A 249 -4.36 24.04 -4.88
C LEU A 249 -3.62 25.36 -5.13
N ASN A 250 -3.80 26.36 -4.26
CA ASN A 250 -3.26 27.70 -4.47
C ASN A 250 -1.96 27.99 -3.69
N LYS A 251 -1.51 27.07 -2.83
CA LYS A 251 -0.27 27.20 -2.06
C LYS A 251 0.77 26.18 -2.50
N LYS A 252 2.04 26.59 -2.43
CA LYS A 252 3.19 25.69 -2.59
C LYS A 252 3.14 24.60 -1.51
N GLY A 253 3.34 23.36 -1.93
CA GLY A 253 3.27 22.18 -1.06
C GLY A 253 1.93 21.44 -1.12
N GLN A 254 0.85 22.10 -1.55
CA GLN A 254 -0.45 21.44 -1.71
C GLN A 254 -0.47 20.49 -2.90
N PHE A 255 -1.23 19.41 -2.80
CA PHE A 255 -1.32 18.42 -3.86
C PHE A 255 -2.66 17.70 -3.96
N ILE A 256 -2.90 17.12 -5.13
CA ILE A 256 -3.95 16.15 -5.36
C ILE A 256 -3.30 14.80 -5.66
N ASN A 257 -3.77 13.76 -4.97
CA ASN A 257 -3.38 12.39 -5.24
C ASN A 257 -4.45 11.71 -6.10
N ILE A 258 -4.02 11.09 -7.19
CA ILE A 258 -4.87 10.38 -8.14
C ILE A 258 -4.34 8.96 -8.38
N ASN A 259 -5.26 8.01 -8.46
CA ASN A 259 -4.93 6.62 -8.70
C ASN A 259 -4.69 6.37 -10.19
N LEU A 260 -3.70 5.54 -10.52
CA LEU A 260 -3.46 5.03 -11.87
C LEU A 260 -3.49 3.51 -11.86
N SER A 261 -4.44 2.92 -12.57
CA SER A 261 -4.54 1.46 -12.64
C SER A 261 -3.38 0.85 -13.46
N PRO A 262 -2.67 -0.17 -12.94
CA PRO A 262 -1.62 -0.87 -13.70
C PRO A 262 -2.18 -1.70 -14.86
N ASN A 263 -3.51 -1.83 -14.91
CA ASN A 263 -4.25 -2.69 -15.81
C ASN A 263 -4.76 -1.97 -17.06
N THR A 264 -4.37 -0.71 -17.30
CA THR A 264 -4.74 -0.02 -18.52
C THR A 264 -4.16 -0.70 -19.76
N ARG A 265 -5.00 -0.89 -20.78
CA ARG A 265 -4.58 -1.28 -22.14
C ARG A 265 -4.26 -0.08 -23.03
N THR A 266 -4.56 1.12 -22.55
CA THR A 266 -4.25 2.37 -23.23
C THR A 266 -2.73 2.59 -23.20
N ASN A 267 -2.21 3.20 -24.25
CA ASN A 267 -0.82 3.64 -24.25
C ASN A 267 -0.62 4.65 -23.10
N VAL A 268 0.20 4.26 -22.13
CA VAL A 268 0.49 5.04 -20.92
C VAL A 268 1.06 6.43 -21.24
N ASP A 269 1.86 6.58 -22.31
CA ASP A 269 2.36 7.89 -22.75
C ASP A 269 1.21 8.83 -23.15
N ASN A 270 0.17 8.29 -23.78
CA ASN A 270 -1.01 9.08 -24.14
C ASN A 270 -1.78 9.49 -22.88
N LEU A 271 -1.92 8.60 -21.91
CA LEU A 271 -2.59 8.91 -20.65
C LEU A 271 -1.91 10.05 -19.89
N PHE A 272 -0.57 10.03 -19.78
CA PHE A 272 0.17 11.14 -19.17
C PHE A 272 0.01 12.45 -19.96
N ARG A 273 0.00 12.40 -21.29
CA ARG A 273 -0.30 13.59 -22.11
C ARG A 273 -1.71 14.14 -21.82
N TYR A 274 -2.70 13.28 -21.62
CA TYR A 274 -4.04 13.73 -21.22
C TYR A 274 -4.04 14.37 -19.83
N ILE A 275 -3.34 13.80 -18.85
CA ILE A 275 -3.19 14.39 -17.52
C ILE A 275 -2.58 15.79 -17.61
N GLU A 276 -1.53 15.96 -18.43
CA GLU A 276 -0.89 17.26 -18.64
C GLU A 276 -1.85 18.30 -19.23
N VAL A 277 -2.63 17.91 -20.24
CA VAL A 277 -3.62 18.79 -20.88
C VAL A 277 -4.73 19.16 -19.89
N LEU A 278 -5.24 18.21 -19.11
CA LEU A 278 -6.28 18.47 -18.11
C LEU A 278 -5.77 19.39 -16.99
N ALA A 279 -4.54 19.18 -16.54
CA ALA A 279 -3.92 20.02 -15.52
C ALA A 279 -3.74 21.46 -16.01
N ASP A 280 -3.27 21.65 -17.25
CA ASP A 280 -3.12 22.96 -17.88
C ASP A 280 -4.48 23.69 -18.02
N GLN A 281 -5.52 22.98 -18.46
CA GLN A 281 -6.88 23.52 -18.59
C GLN A 281 -7.43 24.09 -17.28
N GLU A 282 -7.14 23.43 -16.15
CA GLU A 282 -7.60 23.83 -14.83
C GLU A 282 -6.55 24.63 -14.04
N SER A 283 -5.45 25.04 -14.71
CA SER A 283 -4.35 25.82 -14.12
C SER A 283 -3.69 25.16 -12.89
N ILE A 284 -3.60 23.83 -12.89
CA ILE A 284 -2.93 23.04 -11.85
C ILE A 284 -1.48 22.81 -12.27
N SER A 285 -0.53 23.16 -11.40
CA SER A 285 0.87 22.83 -11.65
C SER A 285 1.07 21.33 -11.58
N LEU A 286 1.86 20.76 -12.51
CA LEU A 286 2.21 19.34 -12.51
C LEU A 286 2.91 18.91 -11.21
N GLU A 287 3.63 19.82 -10.56
CA GLU A 287 4.24 19.56 -9.25
C GLU A 287 3.22 19.28 -8.16
N GLN A 288 1.97 19.73 -8.31
CA GLN A 288 0.87 19.51 -7.39
C GLN A 288 0.14 18.19 -7.65
N LEU A 289 0.51 17.46 -8.69
CA LEU A 289 -0.04 16.13 -8.95
C LEU A 289 0.83 15.06 -8.29
N VAL A 290 0.17 14.16 -7.57
CA VAL A 290 0.73 12.89 -7.11
C VAL A 290 -0.04 11.77 -7.80
N ILE A 291 0.68 10.83 -8.40
CA ILE A 291 0.08 9.66 -9.03
C ILE A 291 0.45 8.43 -8.21
N ASP A 292 -0.56 7.73 -7.71
CA ASP A 292 -0.40 6.44 -7.07
C ASP A 292 -0.30 5.34 -8.10
N VAL A 293 0.78 4.57 -8.01
CA VAL A 293 0.97 3.38 -8.82
C VAL A 293 1.04 2.16 -7.93
N ASN A 294 0.17 1.19 -8.19
CA ASN A 294 0.18 -0.09 -7.51
C ASN A 294 1.26 -1.02 -8.08
N GLU A 295 1.92 -1.78 -7.23
CA GLU A 295 2.99 -2.72 -7.63
C GLU A 295 2.45 -3.93 -8.40
N VAL A 296 1.17 -4.29 -8.22
CA VAL A 296 0.58 -5.54 -8.74
C VAL A 296 0.50 -5.50 -10.28
N ARG A 297 1.51 -6.09 -10.91
CA ARG A 297 1.56 -6.37 -12.36
C ARG A 297 0.53 -7.43 -12.71
N ARG A 298 -0.21 -7.24 -13.82
CA ARG A 298 -0.62 -8.37 -14.66
C ARG A 298 0.61 -8.81 -15.47
N PRO A 299 1.18 -10.02 -15.24
CA PRO A 299 2.39 -10.48 -15.93
C PRO A 299 2.24 -10.60 -17.45
N SER A 300 1.01 -10.59 -17.97
CA SER A 300 0.69 -10.88 -19.36
C SER A 300 0.83 -9.72 -20.34
N LEU A 301 0.99 -8.47 -19.88
CA LEU A 301 0.89 -7.29 -20.76
C LEU A 301 2.22 -6.62 -21.13
N GLY A 302 3.35 -6.96 -20.51
CA GLY A 302 4.69 -6.46 -20.90
C GLY A 302 4.91 -4.94 -20.80
N LEU A 303 3.88 -4.16 -20.45
CA LEU A 303 3.95 -2.72 -20.24
C LEU A 303 4.53 -2.45 -18.85
N THR A 304 5.76 -1.94 -18.80
CA THR A 304 6.39 -1.51 -17.55
C THR A 304 6.24 0.00 -17.44
N TYR A 305 5.31 0.47 -16.59
CA TYR A 305 5.21 1.88 -16.19
C TYR A 305 6.56 2.42 -15.71
N GLU A 306 7.40 1.55 -15.15
CA GLU A 306 8.76 1.84 -14.68
C GLU A 306 9.62 2.61 -15.69
N ASN A 307 9.48 2.35 -16.99
CA ASN A 307 10.26 3.07 -18.02
C ASN A 307 9.74 4.50 -18.27
N LEU A 308 8.52 4.81 -17.83
CA LEU A 308 7.85 6.09 -18.05
C LEU A 308 7.88 6.97 -16.80
N LEU A 309 7.94 6.39 -15.60
CA LEU A 309 8.05 7.14 -14.34
C LEU A 309 9.18 8.19 -14.34
N PRO A 310 10.40 7.92 -14.88
CA PRO A 310 11.44 8.94 -14.97
C PRO A 310 11.00 10.16 -15.80
N LYS A 311 10.32 9.95 -16.93
CA LYS A 311 9.86 11.03 -17.82
C LYS A 311 8.77 11.86 -17.16
N VAL A 312 7.85 11.20 -16.47
CA VAL A 312 6.76 11.83 -15.73
C VAL A 312 7.32 12.72 -14.63
N ARG A 313 8.30 12.23 -13.88
CA ARG A 313 8.97 12.99 -12.82
C ARG A 313 9.80 14.16 -13.34
N GLN A 314 10.44 14.03 -14.50
CA GLN A 314 11.15 15.15 -15.14
C GLN A 314 10.23 16.32 -15.47
N LYS A 315 8.92 16.07 -15.69
CA LYS A 315 7.90 17.10 -15.89
C LYS A 315 7.34 17.69 -14.59
N GLY A 316 7.80 17.22 -13.43
CA GLY A 316 7.40 17.71 -12.11
C GLY A 316 6.33 16.86 -11.40
N ILE A 317 5.65 15.95 -12.11
CA ILE A 317 4.63 15.08 -11.50
C ILE A 317 5.28 14.17 -10.46
N ARG A 318 4.72 14.14 -9.25
CA ARG A 318 5.19 13.26 -8.17
C ARG A 318 4.56 11.89 -8.29
N VAL A 319 5.30 10.85 -7.91
CA VAL A 319 4.83 9.46 -7.99
C VAL A 319 4.87 8.83 -6.60
N ALA A 320 3.80 8.13 -6.24
CA ALA A 320 3.67 7.38 -5.01
C ALA A 320 3.62 5.87 -5.31
N LEU A 321 4.37 5.09 -4.56
CA LEU A 321 4.27 3.63 -4.59
C LEU A 321 3.19 3.20 -3.61
N ASP A 322 2.13 2.57 -4.10
CA ASP A 322 0.96 2.19 -3.32
C ASP A 322 0.84 0.66 -3.09
N ASP A 323 0.20 0.32 -1.97
CA ASP A 323 -0.28 -1.00 -1.58
C ASP A 323 0.80 -2.11 -1.56
N LEU A 324 1.81 -1.93 -0.69
CA LEU A 324 2.85 -2.93 -0.40
C LEU A 324 2.22 -4.22 0.16
N SER A 325 1.92 -5.16 -0.71
CA SER A 325 1.59 -6.52 -0.30
C SER A 325 2.87 -7.24 0.16
N MET A 326 2.81 -7.89 1.32
CA MET A 326 3.97 -8.60 1.90
C MET A 326 4.49 -9.65 0.91
N GLY A 327 5.72 -9.48 0.42
CA GLY A 327 6.36 -10.45 -0.48
C GLY A 327 7.39 -9.87 -1.45
N PHE A 328 7.41 -8.55 -1.65
CA PHE A 328 8.28 -7.91 -2.65
C PHE A 328 9.50 -7.20 -2.07
N SER A 329 10.54 -7.07 -2.90
CA SER A 329 11.78 -6.38 -2.55
C SER A 329 11.58 -4.86 -2.72
N LEU A 330 11.33 -4.15 -1.61
CA LEU A 330 11.19 -2.68 -1.63
C LEU A 330 12.46 -1.94 -2.08
N ALA A 331 13.64 -2.49 -1.77
CA ALA A 331 14.90 -1.79 -1.96
C ALA A 331 15.18 -1.42 -3.44
N PRO A 332 14.99 -2.31 -4.44
CA PRO A 332 15.05 -1.94 -5.85
C PRO A 332 14.14 -0.77 -6.24
N HIS A 333 12.89 -0.76 -5.75
CA HIS A 333 11.95 0.32 -6.07
C HIS A 333 12.38 1.64 -5.44
N LEU A 334 12.71 1.66 -4.15
CA LEU A 334 13.15 2.88 -3.47
C LEU A 334 14.48 3.42 -4.04
N SER A 335 15.43 2.53 -4.36
CA SER A 335 16.73 2.92 -4.91
C SER A 335 16.69 3.34 -6.38
N SER A 336 15.63 3.02 -7.12
CA SER A 336 15.48 3.42 -8.53
C SER A 336 15.39 4.94 -8.72
N GLY A 337 15.03 5.67 -7.67
CA GLY A 337 14.80 7.12 -7.74
C GLY A 337 13.53 7.50 -8.51
N ASN A 338 12.62 6.55 -8.80
CA ASN A 338 11.39 6.77 -9.56
C ASN A 338 10.18 7.18 -8.71
N TYR A 339 10.33 7.28 -7.39
CA TYR A 339 9.24 7.52 -6.47
C TYR A 339 9.55 8.73 -5.57
N ASN A 340 8.51 9.50 -5.26
CA ASN A 340 8.54 10.60 -4.31
C ASN A 340 7.94 10.17 -2.97
N TYR A 341 6.97 9.26 -3.01
CA TYR A 341 6.24 8.78 -1.85
C TYR A 341 6.21 7.25 -1.77
N LEU A 342 6.20 6.75 -0.54
CA LEU A 342 5.81 5.40 -0.19
C LEU A 342 4.51 5.47 0.61
N ARG A 343 3.45 4.79 0.14
CA ARG A 343 2.20 4.66 0.88
C ARG A 343 2.24 3.38 1.73
N VAL A 344 1.96 3.52 3.02
CA VAL A 344 1.95 2.42 4.00
C VAL A 344 0.50 2.14 4.37
N SER A 345 -0.04 1.02 3.85
CA SER A 345 -1.47 0.72 4.02
C SER A 345 -1.86 0.44 5.47
N HIS A 346 -3.15 0.61 5.76
CA HIS A 346 -3.74 0.39 7.09
C HIS A 346 -3.42 -0.97 7.70
N LYS A 347 -3.08 -2.00 6.91
CA LYS A 347 -2.75 -3.34 7.42
C LYS A 347 -1.51 -3.33 8.33
N PHE A 348 -0.60 -2.37 8.14
CA PHE A 348 0.56 -2.16 9.00
C PHE A 348 0.29 -1.18 10.14
N ILE A 349 -0.84 -0.47 10.12
CA ILE A 349 -1.22 0.58 11.09
C ILE A 349 -2.31 0.09 12.05
N ARG A 350 -3.08 -0.93 11.69
CA ARG A 350 -4.14 -1.46 12.55
C ARG A 350 -3.55 -2.07 13.82
N ASN A 351 -4.06 -1.66 14.99
CA ASN A 351 -3.57 -2.08 16.31
C ASN A 351 -2.09 -1.69 16.56
N PHE A 352 -1.63 -0.62 15.94
CA PHE A 352 -0.26 -0.14 16.06
C PHE A 352 0.05 0.37 17.46
N ASN A 353 1.02 -0.28 18.11
CA ASN A 353 1.56 0.14 19.40
C ASN A 353 3.07 -0.15 19.45
N GLU A 354 3.78 0.47 20.38
CA GLU A 354 5.25 0.39 20.47
C GLU A 354 5.80 -1.04 20.63
N GLN A 355 4.98 -1.97 21.14
CA GLN A 355 5.35 -3.38 21.35
C GLN A 355 5.02 -4.27 20.15
N SER A 356 4.33 -3.75 19.14
CA SER A 356 3.91 -4.51 17.97
C SER A 356 5.06 -4.73 16.98
N GLU A 357 5.12 -5.89 16.34
CA GLU A 357 6.05 -6.15 15.24
C GLU A 357 5.87 -5.12 14.10
N TYR A 358 4.62 -4.69 13.88
CA TYR A 358 4.27 -3.65 12.92
C TYR A 358 4.95 -2.31 13.20
N TYR A 359 5.17 -1.93 14.47
CA TYR A 359 5.91 -0.73 14.83
C TYR A 359 7.35 -0.76 14.30
N GLN A 360 8.05 -1.88 14.48
CA GLN A 360 9.42 -2.03 13.97
C GLN A 360 9.46 -2.03 12.45
N ILE A 361 8.46 -2.65 11.80
CA ILE A 361 8.33 -2.66 10.33
C ILE A 361 8.14 -1.22 9.82
N VAL A 362 7.18 -0.47 10.36
CA VAL A 362 6.92 0.91 9.93
C VAL A 362 8.14 1.80 10.21
N LYS A 363 8.77 1.69 11.37
CA LYS A 363 10.02 2.41 11.69
C LYS A 363 11.13 2.13 10.68
N PHE A 364 11.31 0.86 10.30
CA PHE A 364 12.26 0.46 9.28
C PHE A 364 11.90 1.05 7.91
N LEU A 365 10.64 0.97 7.49
CA LEU A 365 10.14 1.51 6.22
C LEU A 365 10.36 3.02 6.13
N VAL A 366 10.06 3.77 7.19
CA VAL A 366 10.31 5.22 7.26
C VAL A 366 11.79 5.51 7.13
N THR A 367 12.62 4.86 7.94
CA THR A 367 14.08 5.05 7.92
C THR A 367 14.67 4.73 6.54
N LEU A 368 14.24 3.63 5.91
CA LEU A 368 14.72 3.20 4.61
C LEU A 368 14.28 4.17 3.51
N SER A 369 13.02 4.59 3.51
CA SER A 369 12.47 5.53 2.53
C SER A 369 13.22 6.85 2.57
N HIS A 370 13.43 7.40 3.77
CA HIS A 370 14.17 8.66 3.95
C HIS A 370 15.62 8.57 3.48
N LYS A 371 16.31 7.43 3.68
CA LYS A 371 17.66 7.21 3.12
C LYS A 371 17.70 7.32 1.60
N PHE A 372 16.61 6.97 0.92
CA PHE A 372 16.45 7.11 -0.53
C PHE A 372 15.73 8.40 -0.95
N ARG A 373 15.53 9.34 -0.01
CA ARG A 373 14.81 10.61 -0.23
C ARG A 373 13.36 10.43 -0.70
N VAL A 374 12.74 9.33 -0.29
CA VAL A 374 11.32 9.04 -0.49
C VAL A 374 10.58 9.37 0.81
N LYS A 375 9.50 10.15 0.70
CA LYS A 375 8.65 10.51 1.85
C LYS A 375 7.61 9.43 2.11
N VAL A 376 7.09 9.34 3.33
CA VAL A 376 6.10 8.31 3.71
C VAL A 376 4.73 8.92 3.94
N ILE A 377 3.70 8.30 3.34
CA ILE A 377 2.29 8.57 3.60
C ILE A 377 1.72 7.34 4.33
N ALA A 378 1.32 7.49 5.59
CA ALA A 378 0.65 6.41 6.33
C ALA A 378 -0.88 6.50 6.16
N GLU A 379 -1.53 5.35 5.99
CA GLU A 379 -2.96 5.27 5.70
C GLU A 379 -3.77 4.53 6.76
N GLY A 380 -5.07 4.85 6.80
CA GLY A 380 -6.03 4.17 7.66
C GLY A 380 -5.80 4.42 9.14
N ILE A 381 -5.32 5.63 9.48
CA ILE A 381 -5.23 6.07 10.87
C ILE A 381 -6.64 6.27 11.43
N GLU A 382 -6.99 5.58 12.51
CA GLU A 382 -8.32 5.62 13.13
C GLU A 382 -8.29 6.25 14.52
N THR A 383 -7.16 6.15 15.22
CA THR A 383 -7.01 6.60 16.61
C THR A 383 -5.96 7.69 16.77
N LEU A 384 -6.10 8.49 17.83
CA LEU A 384 -5.14 9.55 18.11
C LEU A 384 -3.77 8.93 18.38
N GLU A 385 -3.71 7.87 19.17
CA GLU A 385 -2.51 7.13 19.58
C GLU A 385 -1.69 6.67 18.36
N GLU A 386 -2.34 6.11 17.34
CA GLU A 386 -1.71 5.76 16.06
C GLU A 386 -1.05 6.99 15.40
N ALA A 387 -1.77 8.11 15.32
CA ALA A 387 -1.20 9.35 14.77
C ALA A 387 0.00 9.86 15.59
N GLN A 388 -0.02 9.72 16.91
CA GLN A 388 1.10 10.14 17.76
C GLN A 388 2.35 9.32 17.49
N LEU A 389 2.20 7.99 17.45
CA LEU A 389 3.32 7.08 17.22
C LEU A 389 3.89 7.25 15.82
N LEU A 390 3.04 7.42 14.80
CA LEU A 390 3.50 7.66 13.42
C LEU A 390 4.26 8.99 13.29
N ALA A 391 3.80 10.04 13.96
CA ALA A 391 4.49 11.32 13.99
C ALA A 391 5.86 11.18 14.68
N TYR A 392 5.91 10.45 15.80
CA TYR A 392 7.16 10.14 16.51
C TYR A 392 8.16 9.37 15.65
N LEU A 393 7.67 8.44 14.82
CA LEU A 393 8.51 7.69 13.88
C LEU A 393 9.00 8.51 12.68
N GLY A 394 8.54 9.74 12.51
CA GLY A 394 8.94 10.62 11.42
C GLY A 394 8.18 10.38 10.11
N VAL A 395 6.97 9.82 10.16
CA VAL A 395 6.09 9.78 8.98
C VAL A 395 5.85 11.21 8.48
N ASP A 396 5.92 11.42 7.15
CA ASP A 396 5.79 12.75 6.55
C ASP A 396 4.32 13.19 6.42
N PHE A 397 3.45 12.25 6.05
CA PHE A 397 2.02 12.50 5.84
C PHE A 397 1.14 11.39 6.41
N MET A 398 -0.06 11.74 6.85
CA MET A 398 -1.06 10.79 7.37
C MET A 398 -2.42 10.98 6.71
N GLN A 399 -3.14 9.89 6.53
CA GLN A 399 -4.49 9.87 5.99
C GLN A 399 -5.32 8.80 6.72
N GLY A 400 -6.54 9.13 7.14
CA GLY A 400 -7.37 8.18 7.86
C GLY A 400 -8.65 8.76 8.45
N TYR A 401 -9.50 7.87 8.96
CA TYR A 401 -10.81 8.22 9.50
C TYR A 401 -10.73 9.02 10.80
N LEU A 402 -9.59 9.01 11.48
CA LEU A 402 -9.30 9.93 12.57
C LEU A 402 -9.51 11.40 12.14
N PHE A 403 -9.04 11.74 10.94
CA PHE A 403 -9.12 13.11 10.41
C PHE A 403 -10.42 13.32 9.64
N SER A 404 -10.68 12.44 8.67
CA SER A 404 -11.94 12.43 7.94
C SER A 404 -12.08 11.17 7.10
N PRO A 405 -13.30 10.59 7.00
CA PRO A 405 -13.61 9.70 5.89
C PRO A 405 -13.57 10.47 4.55
N PRO A 406 -13.55 9.78 3.40
CA PRO A 406 -13.72 10.42 2.10
C PRO A 406 -15.05 11.20 2.03
N VAL A 407 -15.01 12.47 1.63
CA VAL A 407 -16.18 13.35 1.54
C VAL A 407 -16.30 14.05 0.20
N PRO A 408 -17.50 14.38 -0.29
CA PRO A 408 -17.66 15.15 -1.53
C PRO A 408 -17.12 16.59 -1.37
N GLN A 409 -16.74 17.22 -2.49
CA GLN A 409 -16.12 18.55 -2.52
C GLN A 409 -16.82 19.61 -1.65
N PRO A 410 -18.16 19.73 -1.62
CA PRO A 410 -18.83 20.77 -0.84
C PRO A 410 -18.59 20.68 0.66
N LYS A 411 -18.28 19.48 1.18
CA LYS A 411 -18.04 19.24 2.62
C LYS A 411 -16.59 19.49 3.05
N LEU A 412 -15.66 19.63 2.11
CA LEU A 412 -14.23 19.75 2.43
C LEU A 412 -13.92 20.93 3.36
N HIS A 413 -14.60 22.07 3.17
CA HIS A 413 -14.38 23.25 4.02
C HIS A 413 -14.79 23.04 5.47
N GLU A 414 -15.85 22.29 5.71
CA GLU A 414 -16.33 21.97 7.06
C GLU A 414 -15.36 20.99 7.72
N VAL A 415 -15.00 19.93 7.00
CA VAL A 415 -14.04 18.92 7.44
C VAL A 415 -12.68 19.53 7.78
N GLU A 416 -12.17 20.46 6.97
CA GLU A 416 -10.89 21.14 7.25
C GLU A 416 -10.90 21.91 8.56
N LYS A 417 -12.03 22.53 8.92
CA LYS A 417 -12.16 23.23 10.21
C LYS A 417 -12.20 22.25 11.38
N GLU A 418 -12.88 21.12 11.22
CA GLU A 418 -12.91 20.06 12.22
C GLU A 418 -11.52 19.47 12.44
N ILE A 419 -10.81 19.15 11.35
CA ILE A 419 -9.42 18.70 11.38
C ILE A 419 -8.55 19.73 12.11
N GLN A 420 -8.62 21.01 11.76
CA GLN A 420 -7.84 22.05 12.45
C GLN A 420 -8.11 22.11 13.95
N SER A 421 -9.36 21.88 14.38
CA SER A 421 -9.72 21.81 15.80
C SER A 421 -9.08 20.59 16.49
N LEU A 422 -9.16 19.42 15.85
CA LEU A 422 -8.55 18.19 16.32
C LEU A 422 -7.02 18.32 16.42
N LEU A 423 -6.38 18.86 15.39
CA LEU A 423 -4.94 19.06 15.32
C LEU A 423 -4.44 20.06 16.38
N LYS A 424 -5.24 21.09 16.70
CA LYS A 424 -4.95 21.98 17.85
C LYS A 424 -4.96 21.23 19.18
N GLN A 425 -5.88 20.29 19.38
CA GLN A 425 -5.91 19.48 20.61
C GLN A 425 -4.69 18.56 20.72
N LEU A 426 -4.23 18.02 19.58
CA LEU A 426 -2.99 17.24 19.51
C LEU A 426 -1.78 18.11 19.87
N HIS A 427 -1.71 19.32 19.31
CA HIS A 427 -0.65 20.28 19.62
C HIS A 427 -0.62 20.65 21.13
N VAL A 428 -1.78 20.77 21.79
CA VAL A 428 -1.90 21.10 23.23
C VAL A 428 -1.54 19.92 24.16
N LYS A 429 -1.78 18.67 23.75
CA LYS A 429 -1.39 17.46 24.51
C LYS A 429 0.07 17.03 24.31
N GLY A 430 0.92 17.88 23.73
CA GLY A 430 2.35 17.63 23.60
C GLY A 430 2.79 16.95 22.29
N LEU A 431 1.96 16.96 21.23
CA LEU A 431 2.40 16.55 19.87
C LEU A 431 3.17 17.62 19.10
N SER A 432 3.66 18.62 19.81
CA SER A 432 4.88 19.34 19.42
C SER A 432 6.15 18.47 19.54
N ALA A 433 6.05 17.13 19.64
CA ALA A 433 7.17 16.20 19.62
C ALA A 433 7.33 15.40 18.29
N GLY A 434 6.76 15.88 17.19
CA GLY A 434 7.21 15.55 15.81
C GLY A 434 7.91 16.73 15.11
N SER A 435 7.72 17.93 15.67
CA SER A 435 8.41 19.17 15.32
C SER A 435 8.69 19.87 16.65
N SER A 436 9.90 19.70 17.19
CA SER A 436 10.48 20.44 18.33
C SER A 436 9.62 21.60 18.84
N PRO A 437 9.11 21.60 20.09
CA PRO A 437 8.69 22.84 20.72
C PRO A 437 9.96 23.66 20.96
N ASP A 438 9.83 24.98 20.89
CA ASP A 438 10.90 25.96 21.02
C ASP A 438 11.86 25.98 19.81
N ILE A 439 11.45 26.72 18.77
CA ILE A 439 12.37 27.66 18.14
C ILE A 439 12.60 28.77 19.18
N GLU A 440 13.40 28.44 20.20
CA GLU A 440 14.32 29.42 20.74
C GLU A 440 15.58 29.35 19.87
N GLU A 441 16.06 30.52 19.49
CA GLU A 441 17.36 30.73 18.90
C GLU A 441 18.43 29.96 19.69
N ASP A 442 19.30 29.25 18.97
CA ASP A 442 20.48 28.58 19.49
C ASP A 442 20.27 27.48 20.56
N ALA A 443 20.18 26.22 20.12
CA ALA A 443 20.70 25.08 20.90
C ALA A 443 22.24 25.19 21.00
N SER A 444 22.72 26.23 21.68
CA SER A 444 24.11 26.54 21.94
C SER A 444 24.59 25.83 23.21
N VAL A 445 23.68 25.49 24.14
CA VAL A 445 23.99 24.97 25.48
C VAL A 445 23.46 23.56 25.74
N VAL A 446 24.16 22.80 26.59
CA VAL A 446 23.93 21.36 26.83
C VAL A 446 22.57 21.03 27.46
N ILE A 447 21.96 21.93 28.24
CA ILE A 447 20.62 21.69 28.80
C ILE A 447 19.51 21.64 27.74
N SER A 448 19.74 22.19 26.55
CA SER A 448 18.77 22.15 25.44
C SER A 448 18.62 20.74 24.85
N ILE A 449 19.63 19.89 25.00
CA ILE A 449 19.64 18.50 24.49
C ILE A 449 19.44 17.47 25.60
N ALA A 450 19.39 17.89 26.86
CA ALA A 450 19.28 16.99 27.99
C ALA A 450 17.89 16.35 28.09
N SER A 451 17.84 15.11 28.54
CA SER A 451 16.60 14.40 28.85
C SER A 451 15.94 15.01 30.09
N LYS A 452 15.07 16.01 29.90
CA LYS A 452 14.43 16.78 30.98
C LYS A 452 13.42 15.97 31.83
N ASN A 453 12.91 14.86 31.30
CA ASN A 453 11.84 14.05 31.90
C ASN A 453 12.28 12.64 32.33
N LEU A 454 13.56 12.44 32.66
CA LEU A 454 14.00 11.17 33.27
C LEU A 454 13.36 10.99 34.66
N PRO A 455 12.83 9.79 34.97
CA PRO A 455 12.45 9.46 36.34
C PRO A 455 13.66 9.54 37.27
N ARG A 456 13.40 9.77 38.55
CA ARG A 456 14.41 10.05 39.58
C ARG A 456 14.22 9.04 40.70
N LEU A 457 15.33 8.63 41.32
CA LEU A 457 15.33 7.76 42.49
C LEU A 457 15.85 8.54 43.70
N ASP A 458 15.33 8.25 44.87
CA ASP A 458 15.91 8.67 46.15
C ASP A 458 16.88 7.58 46.66
N PRO A 459 17.90 7.91 47.48
CA PRO A 459 18.89 6.93 47.97
C PRO A 459 18.29 5.71 48.69
N GLY A 460 17.12 5.91 49.31
CA GLY A 460 16.38 4.87 50.04
C GLY A 460 15.42 4.05 49.17
N ASP A 461 15.22 4.41 47.90
CA ASP A 461 14.33 3.67 47.01
C ASP A 461 14.83 2.26 46.74
N SER A 462 13.90 1.36 46.46
CA SER A 462 14.20 -0.06 46.27
C SER A 462 14.80 -0.33 44.88
N LEU A 463 15.62 -1.38 44.78
CA LEU A 463 16.10 -1.88 43.48
C LEU A 463 14.95 -2.36 42.58
N LEU A 464 13.82 -2.78 43.17
CA LEU A 464 12.60 -3.08 42.43
C LEU A 464 12.09 -1.85 41.66
N LEU A 465 11.98 -0.70 42.31
CA LEU A 465 11.55 0.53 41.66
C LEU A 465 12.51 0.96 40.55
N ALA A 466 13.82 0.82 40.77
CA ALA A 466 14.82 1.04 39.72
C ALA A 466 14.59 0.10 38.52
N SER A 467 14.31 -1.18 38.77
CA SER A 467 14.00 -2.16 37.72
C SER A 467 12.72 -1.84 36.96
N GLU A 468 11.68 -1.36 37.65
CA GLU A 468 10.43 -0.93 37.01
C GLU A 468 10.67 0.23 36.05
N TYR A 469 11.49 1.21 36.44
CA TYR A 469 11.89 2.29 35.54
C TYR A 469 12.74 1.79 34.36
N PHE A 470 13.58 0.77 34.56
CA PHE A 470 14.33 0.12 33.48
C PHE A 470 13.51 -0.88 32.66
N SER A 471 12.24 -1.13 32.95
CA SER A 471 11.37 -1.90 32.06
C SER A 471 11.16 -1.20 30.71
N SER A 472 11.34 0.13 30.65
CA SER A 472 11.36 0.88 29.40
C SER A 472 12.74 0.82 28.74
N GLU A 473 12.84 0.29 27.52
CA GLU A 473 14.10 0.23 26.77
C GLU A 473 14.71 1.63 26.51
N ALA A 474 13.90 2.69 26.54
CA ALA A 474 14.34 4.07 26.33
C ALA A 474 15.20 4.64 27.46
N ILE A 475 15.14 4.07 28.67
CA ILE A 475 15.89 4.53 29.84
C ILE A 475 17.07 3.59 30.06
N SER A 476 18.29 4.11 29.94
CA SER A 476 19.53 3.35 30.18
C SER A 476 20.23 3.72 31.50
N VAL A 477 19.91 4.89 32.05
CA VAL A 477 20.48 5.43 33.29
C VAL A 477 19.46 6.29 34.06
N LEU A 478 19.51 6.23 35.38
CA LEU A 478 18.67 6.98 36.31
C LEU A 478 19.54 7.81 37.28
N PRO A 479 19.22 9.09 37.50
CA PRO A 479 19.83 9.89 38.55
C PRO A 479 19.24 9.55 39.92
N VAL A 480 20.11 9.44 40.92
CA VAL A 480 19.74 9.34 42.34
C VAL A 480 19.89 10.71 42.98
N LEU A 481 18.81 11.25 43.54
CA LEU A 481 18.76 12.60 44.07
C LEU A 481 18.59 12.60 45.59
N ASP A 482 19.36 13.41 46.30
CA ASP A 482 19.14 13.76 47.70
C ASP A 482 19.11 15.28 47.83
N ASP A 483 18.03 15.83 48.35
CA ASP A 483 17.77 17.27 48.45
C ASP A 483 18.14 18.06 47.17
N LYS A 484 17.64 17.59 46.02
CA LYS A 484 17.86 18.14 44.65
C LYS A 484 19.30 18.06 44.13
N GLN A 485 20.21 17.43 44.85
CA GLN A 485 21.57 17.16 44.40
C GLN A 485 21.64 15.74 43.84
N CYS A 486 22.30 15.55 42.71
CA CYS A 486 22.56 14.20 42.24
C CYS A 486 23.71 13.61 43.06
N VAL A 487 23.41 12.57 43.84
CA VAL A 487 24.36 11.89 44.72
C VAL A 487 24.85 10.55 44.16
N GLY A 488 24.19 10.06 43.11
CA GLY A 488 24.55 8.82 42.43
C GLY A 488 23.86 8.68 41.09
N ILE A 489 24.36 7.76 40.27
CA ILE A 489 23.67 7.27 39.06
C ILE A 489 23.54 5.75 39.12
N VAL A 490 22.43 5.23 38.63
CA VAL A 490 22.22 3.79 38.43
C VAL A 490 22.08 3.57 36.94
N ASN A 491 22.84 2.66 36.35
CA ASN A 491 22.63 2.23 34.97
C ASN A 491 22.07 0.80 34.93
N ARG A 492 21.47 0.43 33.81
CA ARG A 492 20.88 -0.90 33.62
C ARG A 492 21.91 -2.03 33.82
N GLU A 493 23.15 -1.81 33.39
CA GLU A 493 24.24 -2.78 33.53
C GLU A 493 24.54 -3.09 34.99
N LEU A 494 24.69 -2.06 35.83
CA LEU A 494 24.94 -2.18 37.25
C LEU A 494 23.78 -2.88 37.97
N LEU A 495 22.54 -2.59 37.59
CA LEU A 495 21.38 -3.30 38.14
C LEU A 495 21.38 -4.78 37.76
N ASN A 496 21.66 -5.10 36.50
CA ASN A 496 21.72 -6.48 36.00
C ASN A 496 22.82 -7.32 36.68
N LEU A 497 23.91 -6.71 37.15
CA LEU A 497 24.95 -7.42 37.91
C LEU A 497 24.46 -7.97 39.25
N HIS A 498 23.34 -7.46 39.75
CA HIS A 498 22.73 -7.90 41.01
C HIS A 498 21.52 -8.82 40.82
N PHE A 499 21.15 -9.10 39.57
CA PHE A 499 20.12 -10.07 39.25
C PHE A 499 20.70 -11.46 39.11
N THR A 500 20.04 -12.42 39.76
CA THR A 500 20.25 -13.83 39.49
C THR A 500 19.23 -14.31 38.46
N PRO A 501 19.50 -15.41 37.73
CA PRO A 501 18.55 -15.96 36.75
C PRO A 501 17.18 -16.35 37.34
N GLY A 502 17.08 -16.51 38.67
CA GLY A 502 15.83 -16.84 39.36
C GLY A 502 15.00 -15.63 39.79
N MET A 503 15.57 -14.43 39.83
CA MET A 503 14.88 -13.21 40.26
C MET A 503 13.76 -12.82 39.30
N GLY A 504 12.57 -12.54 39.84
CA GLY A 504 11.38 -12.22 39.05
C GLY A 504 10.69 -13.41 38.37
N THR A 505 11.08 -14.65 38.72
CA THR A 505 10.48 -15.89 38.17
C THR A 505 9.72 -16.69 39.24
N GLU A 506 8.95 -17.70 38.82
CA GLU A 506 8.25 -18.62 39.74
C GLU A 506 9.20 -19.42 40.66
N HIS A 507 10.51 -19.40 40.38
CA HIS A 507 11.56 -20.07 41.16
C HIS A 507 12.38 -19.11 42.04
N GLU A 508 11.94 -17.86 42.21
CA GLU A 508 12.61 -16.88 43.07
C GLU A 508 12.66 -17.35 44.54
N SER A 509 13.87 -17.38 45.10
CA SER A 509 14.08 -17.72 46.51
C SER A 509 13.80 -16.54 47.45
N THR A 510 13.53 -16.82 48.73
CA THR A 510 13.33 -15.77 49.75
C THR A 510 14.56 -14.85 49.91
N ARG A 511 15.77 -15.34 49.60
CA ARG A 511 17.00 -14.53 49.62
C ARG A 511 17.05 -13.57 48.43
N GLU A 512 16.59 -14.00 47.27
CA GLU A 512 16.52 -13.19 46.04
C GLU A 512 15.42 -12.13 46.13
N ALA A 513 14.26 -12.48 46.69
CA ALA A 513 13.19 -11.53 46.99
C ALA A 513 13.66 -10.37 47.90
N ALA A 514 14.58 -10.66 48.84
CA ALA A 514 15.16 -9.63 49.71
C ALA A 514 16.14 -8.69 48.98
N ILE A 515 16.69 -9.09 47.83
CA ILE A 515 17.58 -8.23 47.01
C ILE A 515 16.78 -7.09 46.38
N TRP A 516 15.54 -7.35 45.92
CA TRP A 516 14.64 -6.33 45.39
C TRP A 516 14.37 -5.18 46.35
N GLN A 517 14.38 -5.46 47.66
CA GLN A 517 14.11 -4.49 48.72
C GLN A 517 15.36 -3.75 49.21
N LYS A 518 16.55 -4.03 48.65
CA LYS A 518 17.74 -3.26 48.99
C LYS A 518 17.62 -1.82 48.49
N PRO A 519 18.18 -0.85 49.23
CA PRO A 519 18.18 0.54 48.81
C PRO A 519 19.13 0.76 47.62
N VAL A 520 18.77 1.66 46.72
CA VAL A 520 19.54 2.05 45.54
C VAL A 520 20.94 2.56 45.90
N ASN A 521 21.10 3.21 47.06
CA ASN A 521 22.41 3.67 47.53
C ASN A 521 23.44 2.56 47.77
N SER A 522 22.99 1.30 47.88
CA SER A 522 23.88 0.15 48.00
C SER A 522 24.55 -0.25 46.69
N LEU A 523 24.07 0.31 45.57
CA LEU A 523 24.44 -0.06 44.22
C LEU A 523 25.04 1.11 43.44
N MET A 524 24.43 2.30 43.59
CA MET A 524 24.67 3.46 42.74
C MET A 524 26.15 3.80 42.55
N ASN A 525 26.51 4.25 41.36
CA ASN A 525 27.82 4.83 41.12
C ASN A 525 27.84 6.28 41.62
N VAL A 526 28.73 6.57 42.56
CA VAL A 526 28.93 7.91 43.15
C VAL A 526 29.93 8.76 42.37
N THR A 527 30.65 8.17 41.41
CA THR A 527 31.60 8.88 40.56
C THR A 527 31.05 8.99 39.15
N PHE A 528 30.63 10.20 38.78
CA PHE A 528 30.08 10.48 37.46
C PHE A 528 30.46 11.89 37.01
N PRO A 529 30.59 12.13 35.69
CA PRO A 529 30.90 13.44 35.16
C PRO A 529 29.78 14.45 35.44
N GLN A 530 30.15 15.66 35.86
CA GLN A 530 29.22 16.77 36.08
C GLN A 530 29.62 17.98 35.24
N MET A 531 28.63 18.75 34.80
CA MET A 531 28.83 19.94 33.97
C MET A 531 27.77 21.00 34.26
N GLU A 532 28.12 22.28 34.15
CA GLU A 532 27.15 23.37 34.27
C GLU A 532 26.12 23.29 33.13
N ALA A 533 24.83 23.39 33.47
CA ALA A 533 23.72 23.25 32.54
C ALA A 533 23.80 24.21 31.33
N GLN A 534 24.39 25.39 31.54
CA GLN A 534 24.57 26.43 30.53
C GLN A 534 25.87 26.29 29.71
N THR A 535 26.61 25.19 29.87
CA THR A 535 27.85 24.94 29.09
C THR A 535 27.53 24.80 27.61
N LYS A 536 28.41 25.28 26.72
CA LYS A 536 28.17 25.16 25.28
C LYS A 536 28.32 23.72 24.79
N ILE A 537 27.51 23.32 23.82
CA ILE A 537 27.58 21.96 23.24
C ILE A 537 28.92 21.73 22.52
N SER A 538 29.51 22.78 21.93
CA SER A 538 30.87 22.72 21.34
C SER A 538 31.91 22.24 22.34
N ASP A 539 31.77 22.69 23.59
CA ASP A 539 32.75 22.45 24.65
C ASP A 539 32.57 21.02 25.17
N LEU A 540 31.32 20.53 25.28
CA LEU A 540 31.04 19.11 25.56
C LEU A 540 31.65 18.20 24.49
N ILE A 541 31.48 18.51 23.20
CA ILE A 541 32.05 17.73 22.10
C ILE A 541 33.59 17.74 22.16
N TYR A 542 34.20 18.90 22.45
CA TYR A 542 35.64 19.02 22.63
C TYR A 542 36.16 18.16 23.80
N LEU A 543 35.48 18.22 24.95
CA LEU A 543 35.85 17.45 26.14
C LEU A 543 35.76 15.94 25.90
N ILE A 544 34.72 15.47 25.19
CA ILE A 544 34.58 14.06 24.82
C ILE A 544 35.73 13.63 23.90
N LYS A 545 36.07 14.45 22.90
CA LYS A 545 37.07 14.11 21.87
C LYS A 545 38.51 14.19 22.37
N GLU A 546 38.88 15.25 23.06
CA GLU A 546 40.28 15.58 23.40
C GLU A 546 40.65 15.22 24.84
N GLN A 547 39.68 15.15 25.76
CA GLN A 547 39.91 14.87 27.18
C GLN A 547 39.30 13.55 27.66
N GLY A 548 38.76 12.73 26.75
CA GLY A 548 38.21 11.41 27.08
C GLY A 548 37.01 11.47 28.03
N PHE A 549 36.27 12.58 28.01
CA PHE A 549 35.09 12.79 28.86
C PHE A 549 34.00 11.76 28.51
N ARG A 550 33.46 11.05 29.52
CA ARG A 550 32.52 9.94 29.32
C ARG A 550 31.08 10.38 29.53
N LEU A 551 30.16 9.69 28.88
CA LEU A 551 28.71 9.83 29.10
C LEU A 551 28.23 8.69 30.02
N PRO A 552 27.12 8.89 30.76
CA PRO A 552 26.28 10.08 30.80
C PRO A 552 26.87 11.22 31.64
N VAL A 553 26.52 12.47 31.34
CA VAL A 553 26.92 13.66 32.11
C VAL A 553 25.73 14.27 32.84
N VAL A 554 25.91 14.49 34.15
CA VAL A 554 24.91 15.14 34.98
C VAL A 554 25.05 16.66 34.86
N LEU A 555 23.95 17.33 34.53
CA LEU A 555 23.88 18.77 34.42
C LEU A 555 23.48 19.39 35.77
N VAL A 556 24.29 20.32 36.25
CA VAL A 556 24.07 21.05 37.49
C VAL A 556 23.92 22.55 37.24
N GLU A 557 23.27 23.23 38.17
CA GLU A 557 23.28 24.69 38.29
C GLU A 557 23.87 25.08 39.65
N ASP A 558 24.66 26.15 39.67
CA ASP A 558 25.39 26.64 40.85
C ASP A 558 26.20 25.51 41.54
N LYS A 559 26.77 24.60 40.74
CA LYS A 559 27.57 23.42 41.16
C LYS A 559 26.87 22.40 42.06
N LYS A 560 25.56 22.53 42.32
CA LYS A 560 24.87 21.63 43.28
C LYS A 560 23.53 21.13 42.80
N VAL A 561 22.73 21.95 42.12
CA VAL A 561 21.33 21.63 41.83
C VAL A 561 21.22 20.82 40.55
N TYR A 562 20.66 19.62 40.62
CA TYR A 562 20.41 18.78 39.45
C TYR A 562 19.40 19.44 38.50
N ARG A 563 19.79 19.60 37.23
CA ARG A 563 18.93 20.17 36.17
C ARG A 563 18.62 19.19 35.04
N GLY A 564 19.39 18.12 34.89
CA GLY A 564 19.15 17.11 33.87
C GLY A 564 20.36 16.23 33.66
N MET A 565 20.30 15.37 32.65
CA MET A 565 21.42 14.51 32.26
C MET A 565 21.46 14.42 30.74
N VAL A 566 22.66 14.34 30.18
CA VAL A 566 22.89 14.09 28.75
C VAL A 566 23.48 12.70 28.59
N THR A 567 22.81 11.88 27.80
CA THR A 567 23.19 10.50 27.48
C THR A 567 23.80 10.40 26.07
N GLU A 568 24.31 9.23 25.71
CA GLU A 568 24.77 8.93 24.35
C GLU A 568 23.66 9.10 23.31
N SER A 569 22.43 8.69 23.65
CA SER A 569 21.25 8.83 22.80
C SER A 569 20.92 10.29 22.51
N ASP A 570 20.98 11.16 23.52
CA ASP A 570 20.70 12.59 23.40
C ASP A 570 21.70 13.29 22.45
N LEU A 571 22.99 12.97 22.61
CA LEU A 571 24.06 13.50 21.76
C LEU A 571 23.97 12.98 20.33
N THR A 572 23.66 11.70 20.15
CA THR A 572 23.45 11.09 18.82
C THR A 572 22.30 11.78 18.10
N HIS A 573 21.19 12.01 18.80
CA HIS A 573 20.03 12.71 18.27
C HIS A 573 20.36 14.17 17.88
N TYR A 574 21.13 14.88 18.70
CA TYR A 574 21.61 16.23 18.38
C TYR A 574 22.48 16.26 17.11
N VAL A 575 23.42 15.33 16.97
CA VAL A 575 24.34 15.27 15.81
C VAL A 575 23.57 14.97 14.52
N ILE A 576 22.60 14.06 14.57
CA ILE A 576 21.72 13.75 13.42
C ILE A 576 20.94 14.99 13.01
N LYS A 577 20.31 15.70 13.96
CA LYS A 577 19.55 16.93 13.73
C LYS A 577 20.41 18.07 13.15
N LYS A 578 21.65 18.23 13.63
CA LYS A 578 22.59 19.26 13.15
C LYS A 578 23.06 18.99 11.71
N ASN A 579 23.35 17.73 11.37
CA ASN A 579 23.77 17.35 10.02
C ASN A 579 22.64 17.52 8.98
N ALA A 580 21.38 17.30 9.36
CA ALA A 580 20.23 17.61 8.51
C ALA A 580 20.22 19.11 8.11
N LYS A 581 20.39 20.03 9.06
CA LYS A 581 20.43 21.49 8.81
C LYS A 581 21.61 21.97 7.93
N LEU A 582 22.79 21.34 8.05
CA LEU A 582 23.96 21.66 7.22
C LEU A 582 23.77 21.26 5.75
N THR A 583 22.90 20.29 5.50
CA THR A 583 22.58 19.81 4.14
C THR A 583 21.63 20.78 3.44
N ASP A 584 20.63 21.31 4.16
CA ASP A 584 19.69 22.32 3.64
C ASP A 584 20.34 23.69 3.38
N SER A 585 21.27 24.12 4.23
CA SER A 585 21.98 25.41 4.07
C SER A 585 23.00 25.41 2.91
N ARG A 586 23.57 24.25 2.55
CA ARG A 586 24.42 24.11 1.35
C ARG A 586 23.63 24.17 0.03
N LEU A 587 22.36 23.74 0.03
CA LEU A 587 21.46 23.87 -1.11
C LEU A 587 21.09 25.35 -1.37
N LEU A 588 20.80 26.12 -0.31
CA LEU A 588 20.51 27.56 -0.40
C LEU A 588 21.73 28.41 -0.85
N ALA A 589 22.94 28.00 -0.49
CA ALA A 589 24.17 28.71 -0.89
C ALA A 589 24.57 28.47 -2.35
N GLN A 590 24.10 27.39 -2.99
CA GLN A 590 24.35 27.15 -4.41
C GLN A 590 23.37 27.89 -5.34
N GLU A 591 22.21 28.35 -4.82
CA GLU A 591 21.22 29.11 -5.59
C GLU A 591 21.46 30.63 -5.64
N THR A 592 22.46 31.15 -4.91
CA THR A 592 22.71 32.61 -4.79
C THR A 592 24.01 33.09 -5.46
N ALA A 593 24.70 32.26 -6.23
CA ALA A 593 25.83 32.71 -7.06
C ALA A 593 25.31 33.39 -8.35
N PRO A 594 25.60 34.69 -8.59
CA PRO A 594 25.15 35.36 -9.81
C PRO A 594 25.92 34.82 -11.01
N THR A 595 25.21 34.17 -11.93
CA THR A 595 25.72 33.80 -13.25
C THR A 595 25.99 35.07 -14.05
N LYS A 596 27.27 35.32 -14.36
CA LYS A 596 27.68 36.29 -15.37
C LYS A 596 27.12 35.88 -16.72
N SER A 597 26.38 36.79 -17.35
CA SER A 597 25.96 36.74 -18.73
C SER A 597 27.18 36.89 -19.65
N GLU A 598 27.45 35.89 -20.48
CA GLU A 598 28.14 36.08 -21.75
C GLU A 598 27.23 35.58 -22.86
N GLU A 599 26.89 36.53 -23.72
CA GLU A 599 26.32 36.34 -25.05
C GLU A 599 27.25 35.47 -25.89
N ASP A 600 26.71 34.51 -26.65
CA ASP A 600 27.06 34.35 -28.05
C ASP A 600 26.23 33.25 -28.75
N GLY A 601 25.63 33.63 -29.88
CA GLY A 601 25.65 32.84 -31.11
C GLY A 601 24.85 31.55 -31.24
N TYR A 602 23.64 31.66 -31.80
CA TYR A 602 23.00 30.68 -32.69
C TYR A 602 23.97 30.11 -33.76
N PRO A 603 23.70 28.96 -34.46
CA PRO A 603 22.37 28.54 -34.92
C PRO A 603 22.00 27.04 -34.99
N VAL A 604 20.69 26.82 -34.90
CA VAL A 604 19.81 26.03 -35.78
C VAL A 604 20.41 24.86 -36.58
N ILE A 605 19.97 23.63 -36.24
CA ILE A 605 19.21 22.72 -37.11
C ILE A 605 18.07 22.12 -36.29
#